data_AF-A0A2D9F4N0-F1
#
_entry.id   AF-A0A2D9F4N0-F1
#
_cell.length_a   1.000
_cell.length_b   1.000
_cell.length_c   1.000
_cell.angle_alpha   90.00
_cell.angle_beta   90.00
_cell.angle_gamma   90.00
#
_symmetry.space_group_name_H-M   'P 1'
#
loop_
_entity.id
_entity.type
_entity.pdbx_description
1 polymer ?
#
loop_
_entity_poly.entity_id
_entity_poly.type
_entity_poly.pdbx_seq_one_letter_code
_entity_poly.pdbx_strand_id
1 'polypeptide(L)'
;MGYLDPLLSFFKFTKDTDLIAATCLVLLLSSVIGGMLSSIFKAFGGPLKPIAFQETNGFRVLLLFELCLIAMIFYYHFNVTGKVSAVQAIFWVSTMLSMPVLWFIGSTLTQVLFWAKIAKNKKAYRDMVANKRYAKHKKMREKIREETKESKEAAAQRSSVTAKGKRGHQATVKRRRAES
;
A
#
# COMPACT_ATOMS: atom_id res chain seq x y z
N MET A 1 -12.23 -38.49 23.57
CA MET A 1 -11.85 -39.09 22.27
C MET A 1 -12.50 -38.25 21.21
N GLY A 2 -11.72 -37.35 20.61
CA GLY A 2 -12.20 -36.31 19.71
C GLY A 2 -12.29 -36.83 18.28
N TYR A 3 -13.21 -36.26 17.48
CA TYR A 3 -13.40 -36.61 16.06
C TYR A 3 -12.13 -36.41 15.19
N LEU A 4 -11.10 -35.76 15.70
CA LEU A 4 -9.83 -35.48 15.01
C LEU A 4 -8.73 -36.52 15.30
N ASP A 5 -8.91 -37.38 16.32
CA ASP A 5 -7.96 -38.44 16.69
C ASP A 5 -7.65 -39.42 15.55
N PRO A 6 -8.62 -39.90 14.73
CA PRO A 6 -8.34 -40.83 13.64
C PRO A 6 -7.48 -40.20 12.53
N LEU A 7 -7.69 -38.90 12.27
CA LEU A 7 -7.06 -38.18 11.17
C LEU A 7 -5.59 -37.86 11.52
N LEU A 8 -5.32 -37.50 12.77
CA LEU A 8 -3.96 -37.21 13.23
C LEU A 8 -3.16 -38.49 13.57
N SER A 9 -3.84 -39.55 13.99
CA SER A 9 -3.28 -40.90 14.08
C SER A 9 -2.75 -41.39 12.72
N PHE A 10 -3.46 -41.12 11.62
CA PHE A 10 -3.01 -41.43 10.26
C PHE A 10 -1.66 -40.74 9.93
N PHE A 11 -1.45 -39.52 10.43
CA PHE A 11 -0.19 -38.79 10.26
C PHE A 11 0.91 -39.20 11.26
N LYS A 12 0.73 -40.29 12.01
CA LYS A 12 1.63 -40.79 13.06
C LYS A 12 1.88 -39.80 14.21
N PHE A 13 0.92 -38.91 14.51
CA PHE A 13 0.95 -38.14 15.75
C PHE A 13 0.46 -39.03 16.89
N THR A 14 1.35 -39.36 17.83
CA THR A 14 1.08 -40.30 18.93
C THR A 14 1.01 -39.64 20.31
N LYS A 15 1.50 -38.40 20.42
CA LYS A 15 1.47 -37.57 21.64
C LYS A 15 1.06 -36.15 21.27
N ASP A 16 0.35 -35.49 22.19
CA ASP A 16 -0.16 -34.11 22.08
C ASP A 16 -0.96 -33.84 20.80
N THR A 17 -1.67 -34.86 20.34
CA THR A 17 -2.50 -34.85 19.15
C THR A 17 -3.56 -33.76 19.19
N ASP A 18 -4.23 -33.61 20.34
CA ASP A 18 -5.24 -32.56 20.58
C ASP A 18 -4.64 -31.15 20.51
N LEU A 19 -3.41 -30.96 21.02
CA LEU A 19 -2.72 -29.66 20.98
C LEU A 19 -2.37 -29.27 19.55
N ILE A 20 -1.87 -30.21 18.76
CA ILE A 20 -1.59 -30.00 17.33
C ILE A 20 -2.89 -29.67 16.58
N ALA A 21 -3.95 -30.44 16.83
CA ALA A 21 -5.26 -30.25 16.22
C ALA A 21 -5.80 -28.85 16.50
N ALA A 22 -5.84 -28.47 17.78
CA ALA A 22 -6.35 -27.18 18.23
C ALA A 22 -5.53 -26.03 17.63
N THR A 23 -4.20 -26.15 17.63
CA THR A 23 -3.31 -25.13 17.08
C THR A 23 -3.51 -24.96 15.58
N CYS A 24 -3.54 -26.05 14.81
CA CYS A 24 -3.79 -25.98 13.37
C CYS A 24 -5.17 -25.38 13.09
N LEU A 25 -6.19 -25.78 13.84
CA LEU A 25 -7.57 -25.30 13.64
C LEU A 25 -7.68 -23.79 13.92
N VAL A 26 -7.09 -23.31 15.01
CA VAL A 26 -7.01 -21.87 15.33
C VAL A 26 -6.25 -21.10 14.25
N LEU A 27 -5.11 -21.63 13.81
CA LEU A 27 -4.25 -20.98 12.83
C LEU A 27 -4.91 -20.90 11.43
N LEU A 28 -5.57 -21.98 10.99
CA LEU A 28 -6.29 -22.04 9.72
C LEU A 28 -7.53 -21.14 9.74
N LEU A 29 -8.33 -21.16 10.81
CA LEU A 29 -9.47 -20.26 10.98
C LEU A 29 -9.03 -18.80 11.01
N SER A 30 -7.96 -18.50 11.73
CA SER A 30 -7.39 -17.15 11.80
C SER A 30 -6.89 -16.67 10.44
N SER A 31 -6.39 -17.58 9.59
CA SER A 31 -6.01 -17.28 8.21
C SER A 31 -7.22 -16.87 7.35
N VAL A 32 -8.33 -17.62 7.45
CA VAL A 32 -9.59 -17.28 6.76
C VAL A 32 -10.13 -15.94 7.25
N ILE A 33 -10.25 -15.76 8.57
CA ILE A 33 -10.78 -14.54 9.20
C ILE A 33 -9.88 -13.34 8.85
N GLY A 34 -8.55 -13.51 8.89
CA GLY A 34 -7.59 -12.48 8.49
C GLY A 34 -7.74 -12.08 7.01
N GLY A 35 -8.02 -13.04 6.13
CA GLY A 35 -8.35 -12.80 4.72
C GLY A 35 -9.62 -11.97 4.57
N MET A 36 -10.66 -12.34 5.30
CA MET A 36 -11.94 -11.63 5.32
C MET A 36 -11.79 -10.19 5.83
N LEU A 37 -11.14 -10.01 6.99
CA LEU A 37 -10.92 -8.70 7.60
C LEU A 37 -10.09 -7.80 6.70
N SER A 38 -9.04 -8.32 6.04
CA SER A 38 -8.24 -7.55 5.08
C SER A 38 -9.09 -6.89 3.99
N SER A 39 -10.06 -7.62 3.43
CA SER A 39 -10.99 -7.07 2.43
C SER A 39 -12.05 -6.15 3.02
N ILE A 40 -12.53 -6.44 4.24
CA ILE A 40 -13.48 -5.56 4.95
C ILE A 40 -12.80 -4.22 5.26
N PHE A 41 -11.57 -4.21 5.75
CA PHE A 41 -10.80 -2.99 5.95
C PHE A 41 -10.59 -2.24 4.63
N LYS A 42 -10.38 -2.92 3.51
CA LYS A 42 -10.36 -2.26 2.19
C LYS A 42 -11.72 -1.63 1.83
N ALA A 43 -12.82 -2.32 2.14
CA ALA A 43 -14.17 -1.82 1.85
C ALA A 43 -14.60 -0.64 2.75
N PHE A 44 -14.10 -0.54 3.97
CA PHE A 44 -14.52 0.48 4.96
C PHE A 44 -13.44 1.52 5.31
N GLY A 45 -12.17 1.29 4.97
CA GLY A 45 -11.03 2.12 5.34
C GLY A 45 -10.78 3.38 4.48
N GLY A 46 -11.72 3.75 3.61
CA GLY A 46 -11.66 4.97 2.81
C GLY A 46 -11.01 4.81 1.41
N PRO A 47 -10.57 5.92 0.78
CA PRO A 47 -10.14 5.93 -0.62
C PRO A 47 -8.87 5.10 -0.81
N LEU A 48 -9.01 3.97 -1.50
CA LEU A 48 -7.98 2.95 -1.70
C LEU A 48 -6.98 3.36 -2.78
N LYS A 49 -5.71 3.54 -2.38
CA LYS A 49 -4.59 3.50 -3.31
C LYS A 49 -4.46 2.07 -3.86
N PRO A 50 -4.19 1.85 -5.17
CA PRO A 50 -3.77 0.54 -5.65
C PRO A 50 -2.40 0.24 -5.04
N ILE A 51 -2.37 -0.70 -4.09
CA ILE A 51 -1.15 -1.16 -3.41
C ILE A 51 -0.87 -2.57 -3.92
N ALA A 52 0.38 -2.86 -4.25
CA ALA A 52 0.82 -4.18 -4.68
C ALA A 52 0.64 -5.22 -3.56
N PHE A 53 0.39 -6.48 -3.92
CA PHE A 53 0.06 -7.55 -2.97
C PHE A 53 1.13 -7.76 -1.87
N GLN A 54 2.40 -7.51 -2.21
CA GLN A 54 3.55 -7.59 -1.29
C GLN A 54 3.56 -6.50 -0.21
N GLU A 55 2.96 -5.34 -0.48
CA GLU A 55 2.90 -4.21 0.46
C GLU A 55 1.64 -4.26 1.35
N THR A 56 0.74 -5.21 1.10
CA THR A 56 -0.46 -5.35 1.93
C THR A 56 -0.11 -5.95 3.30
N ASN A 57 -0.60 -5.34 4.38
CA ASN A 57 -0.50 -5.87 5.75
C ASN A 57 -0.92 -7.35 5.87
N GLY A 58 -1.80 -7.83 4.97
CA GLY A 58 -2.17 -9.24 4.88
C GLY A 58 -1.01 -10.21 4.63
N PHE A 59 -0.03 -9.83 3.79
CA PHE A 59 1.16 -10.66 3.54
C PHE A 59 2.07 -10.74 4.78
N ARG A 60 2.20 -9.64 5.52
CA ARG A 60 2.97 -9.59 6.77
C ARG A 60 2.33 -10.44 7.88
N VAL A 61 1.01 -10.41 7.98
CA VAL A 61 0.26 -11.24 8.92
C VAL A 61 0.40 -12.73 8.57
N LEU A 62 0.41 -13.06 7.27
CA LEU A 62 0.60 -14.42 6.79
C LEU A 62 2.00 -14.95 7.13
N LEU A 63 3.03 -14.14 6.92
CA LEU A 63 4.42 -14.47 7.34
C LEU A 63 4.53 -14.68 8.86
N LEU A 64 3.81 -13.90 9.67
CA LEU A 64 3.80 -14.07 11.12
C LEU A 64 3.18 -15.43 11.51
N PHE A 65 2.06 -15.79 10.89
CA PHE A 65 1.41 -17.09 11.13
C PHE A 65 2.29 -18.26 10.70
N GLU A 66 3.01 -18.10 9.58
CA GLU A 66 3.98 -19.08 9.11
C GLU A 66 5.14 -19.26 10.09
N LEU A 67 5.62 -18.17 10.69
CA LEU A 67 6.66 -18.19 11.73
C LEU A 67 6.16 -18.86 13.03
N CYS A 68 4.93 -18.61 13.44
CA CYS A 68 4.30 -19.30 14.58
C CYS A 68 4.16 -20.80 14.32
N LEU A 69 3.79 -21.20 13.10
CA LEU A 69 3.69 -22.60 12.73
C LEU A 69 5.07 -23.28 12.77
N ILE A 70 6.11 -22.64 12.22
CA ILE A 70 7.49 -23.13 12.28
C ILE A 70 7.93 -23.32 13.74
N ALA A 71 7.68 -22.35 14.61
CA ALA A 71 8.00 -22.47 16.04
C ALA A 71 7.31 -23.68 16.69
N MET A 72 6.06 -23.95 16.32
CA MET A 72 5.32 -25.12 16.81
C MET A 72 5.90 -26.44 16.27
N ILE A 73 6.27 -26.50 14.98
CA ILE A 73 6.95 -27.66 14.37
C ILE A 73 8.23 -27.98 15.13
N PHE A 74 9.06 -26.95 15.40
CA PHE A 74 10.28 -27.10 16.19
C PHE A 74 9.99 -27.58 17.60
N TYR A 75 9.05 -26.94 18.31
CA TYR A 75 8.66 -27.36 19.66
C TYR A 75 8.24 -28.83 19.71
N TYR A 76 7.37 -29.26 18.77
CA TYR A 76 6.85 -30.62 18.72
C TYR A 76 7.96 -31.65 18.45
N HIS A 77 8.83 -31.40 17.48
CA HIS A 77 9.86 -32.37 17.10
C HIS A 77 11.08 -32.37 18.04
N PHE A 78 11.42 -31.25 18.67
CA PHE A 78 12.51 -31.22 19.66
C PHE A 78 12.09 -31.74 21.03
N ASN A 79 10.88 -31.40 21.52
CA ASN A 79 10.48 -31.69 22.89
C ASN A 79 9.58 -32.93 23.04
N VAL A 80 8.82 -33.32 22.00
CA VAL A 80 7.79 -34.37 22.14
C VAL A 80 8.22 -35.69 21.50
N THR A 81 8.72 -35.66 20.26
CA THR A 81 8.98 -36.87 19.47
C THR A 81 10.46 -37.18 19.22
N GLY A 82 11.32 -36.16 19.13
CA GLY A 82 12.76 -36.33 18.85
C GLY A 82 13.10 -36.87 17.44
N LYS A 83 12.09 -37.22 16.64
CA LYS A 83 12.22 -37.77 15.27
C LYS A 83 11.12 -37.20 14.39
N VAL A 84 11.47 -36.87 13.14
CA VAL A 84 10.52 -36.40 12.13
C VAL A 84 10.21 -37.55 11.19
N SER A 85 8.94 -38.00 11.15
CA SER A 85 8.47 -38.95 10.14
C SER A 85 8.20 -38.23 8.81
N ALA A 86 8.46 -38.89 7.68
CA ALA A 86 8.14 -38.34 6.35
C ALA A 86 6.66 -37.95 6.21
N VAL A 87 5.76 -38.69 6.85
CA VAL A 87 4.32 -38.43 6.84
C VAL A 87 3.96 -37.14 7.63
N GLN A 88 4.68 -36.87 8.73
CA GLN A 88 4.50 -35.64 9.50
C GLN A 88 5.04 -34.43 8.74
N ALA A 89 6.14 -34.59 8.00
CA ALA A 89 6.65 -33.54 7.12
C ALA A 89 5.63 -33.15 6.04
N ILE A 90 4.96 -34.14 5.42
CA ILE A 90 3.89 -33.89 4.44
C ILE A 90 2.73 -33.11 5.09
N PHE A 91 2.32 -33.48 6.31
CA PHE A 91 1.29 -32.76 7.06
C PHE A 91 1.68 -31.29 7.30
N TRP A 92 2.90 -31.02 7.74
CA TRP A 92 3.35 -29.66 8.01
C TRP A 92 3.44 -28.81 6.75
N VAL A 93 4.02 -29.34 5.67
CA VAL A 93 4.14 -28.63 4.39
C VAL A 93 2.75 -28.36 3.80
N SER A 94 1.84 -29.33 3.82
CA SER A 94 0.47 -29.12 3.34
C SER A 94 -0.28 -28.07 4.18
N THR A 95 -0.07 -28.08 5.50
CA THR A 95 -0.63 -27.05 6.39
C THR A 95 -0.06 -25.66 6.05
N MET A 96 1.25 -25.52 5.85
CA MET A 96 1.87 -24.25 5.44
C MET A 96 1.30 -23.72 4.12
N LEU A 97 1.10 -24.59 3.13
CA LEU A 97 0.53 -24.21 1.84
C LEU A 97 -0.96 -23.88 1.92
N SER A 98 -1.69 -24.49 2.84
CA SER A 98 -3.13 -24.27 3.00
C SER A 98 -3.46 -22.89 3.58
N MET A 99 -2.61 -22.34 4.44
CA MET A 99 -2.80 -21.01 5.05
C MET A 99 -2.93 -19.86 4.03
N PRO A 100 -2.01 -19.66 3.07
CA PRO A 100 -2.15 -18.61 2.06
C PRO A 100 -3.37 -18.82 1.15
N VAL A 101 -3.70 -20.08 0.84
CA VAL A 101 -4.88 -20.42 0.05
C VAL A 101 -6.16 -20.03 0.81
N LEU A 102 -6.27 -20.39 2.07
CA LEU A 102 -7.42 -20.06 2.92
C LEU A 102 -7.57 -18.55 3.14
N TRP A 103 -6.46 -17.85 3.33
CA TRP A 103 -6.46 -16.39 3.41
C TRP A 103 -6.97 -15.77 2.10
N PHE A 104 -6.53 -16.27 0.95
CA PHE A 104 -7.00 -15.81 -0.36
C PHE A 104 -8.49 -16.09 -0.55
N ILE A 105 -8.99 -17.26 -0.14
CA ILE A 105 -10.41 -17.61 -0.18
C ILE A 105 -11.22 -16.63 0.69
N GLY A 106 -10.80 -16.41 1.93
CA GLY A 106 -11.46 -15.45 2.84
C GLY A 106 -11.48 -14.03 2.28
N SER A 107 -10.38 -13.61 1.66
CA SER A 107 -10.29 -12.29 1.00
C SER A 107 -11.19 -12.19 -0.23
N THR A 108 -11.27 -13.23 -1.05
CA THR A 108 -12.09 -13.26 -2.26
C THR A 108 -13.58 -13.24 -1.92
N LEU A 109 -14.01 -14.05 -0.95
CA LEU A 109 -15.40 -14.08 -0.45
C LEU A 109 -15.88 -12.67 -0.07
N THR A 110 -15.11 -11.98 0.75
CA THR A 110 -15.44 -10.63 1.21
C THR A 110 -15.28 -9.56 0.14
N GLN A 111 -14.36 -9.72 -0.81
CA GLN A 111 -14.27 -8.83 -1.97
C GLN A 111 -15.52 -8.93 -2.84
N VAL A 112 -16.03 -10.12 -3.08
CA VAL A 112 -17.27 -10.34 -3.83
C VAL A 112 -18.45 -9.74 -3.08
N LEU A 113 -18.58 -10.02 -1.78
CA LEU A 113 -19.66 -9.49 -0.93
C LEU A 113 -19.67 -7.96 -0.85
N PHE A 114 -18.51 -7.31 -0.80
CA PHE A 114 -18.39 -5.84 -0.69
C PHE A 114 -17.96 -5.15 -1.99
N TRP A 115 -18.13 -5.79 -3.15
CA TRP A 115 -17.60 -5.30 -4.43
C TRP A 115 -18.08 -3.88 -4.75
N ALA A 116 -19.38 -3.59 -4.60
CA ALA A 116 -19.95 -2.27 -4.85
C ALA A 116 -19.27 -1.17 -4.00
N LYS A 117 -18.97 -1.48 -2.75
CA LYS A 117 -18.34 -0.55 -1.81
C LYS A 117 -16.86 -0.33 -2.12
N ILE A 118 -16.14 -1.39 -2.46
CA ILE A 118 -14.75 -1.32 -2.91
C ILE A 118 -14.62 -0.51 -4.21
N ALA A 119 -15.55 -0.69 -5.16
CA ALA A 119 -15.60 0.08 -6.40
C ALA A 119 -15.82 1.57 -6.14
N LYS A 120 -16.71 1.92 -5.20
CA LYS A 120 -16.94 3.30 -4.76
C LYS A 120 -15.69 3.92 -4.15
N ASN A 121 -14.98 3.20 -3.27
CA ASN A 121 -13.73 3.67 -2.67
C ASN A 121 -12.61 3.85 -3.69
N LYS A 122 -12.50 2.96 -4.69
CA LYS A 122 -11.55 3.12 -5.80
C LYS A 122 -11.85 4.36 -6.64
N LYS A 123 -13.13 4.63 -6.93
CA LYS A 123 -13.55 5.84 -7.65
C LYS A 123 -13.21 7.09 -6.85
N ALA A 124 -13.55 7.12 -5.56
CA ALA A 124 -13.24 8.23 -4.66
C ALA A 124 -11.72 8.52 -4.59
N TYR A 125 -10.88 7.49 -4.62
CA TYR A 125 -9.42 7.68 -4.69
C TYR A 125 -8.98 8.34 -6.00
N ARG A 126 -9.49 7.88 -7.15
CA ARG A 126 -9.18 8.49 -8.45
C ARG A 126 -9.58 9.97 -8.50
N ASP A 127 -10.77 10.28 -8.00
CA ASP A 127 -11.29 11.65 -7.97
C ASP A 127 -10.43 12.54 -7.05
N MET A 128 -9.99 12.03 -5.89
CA MET A 128 -9.06 12.74 -5.00
C MET A 128 -7.71 13.01 -5.67
N VAL A 129 -7.14 12.03 -6.37
CA VAL A 129 -5.85 12.19 -7.08
C VAL A 129 -5.98 13.18 -8.22
N ALA A 130 -7.08 13.12 -8.99
CA ALA A 130 -7.37 14.08 -10.04
C ALA A 130 -7.45 15.50 -9.46
N ASN A 131 -8.22 15.71 -8.39
CA ASN A 131 -8.34 17.01 -7.74
C ASN A 131 -7.00 17.55 -7.22
N LYS A 132 -6.15 16.69 -6.64
CA LYS A 132 -4.79 17.09 -6.24
C LYS A 132 -3.92 17.51 -7.42
N ARG A 133 -4.00 16.80 -8.56
CA ARG A 133 -3.28 17.17 -9.79
C ARG A 133 -3.79 18.51 -10.35
N TYR A 134 -5.10 18.70 -10.45
CA TYR A 134 -5.69 19.96 -10.89
C TYR A 134 -5.30 21.13 -9.99
N ALA A 135 -5.33 20.96 -8.66
CA ALA A 135 -4.90 22.00 -7.72
C ALA A 135 -3.41 22.34 -7.89
N LYS A 136 -2.54 21.34 -8.12
CA LYS A 136 -1.12 21.56 -8.39
C LYS A 136 -0.90 22.32 -9.70
N HIS A 137 -1.60 21.93 -10.77
CA HIS A 137 -1.52 22.64 -12.06
C HIS A 137 -2.06 24.06 -11.99
N LYS A 138 -3.13 24.30 -11.23
CA LYS A 138 -3.68 25.65 -11.02
C LYS A 138 -2.66 26.55 -10.31
N LYS A 139 -2.07 26.09 -9.21
CA LYS A 139 -1.02 26.83 -8.49
C LYS A 139 0.20 27.12 -9.38
N MET A 140 0.59 26.17 -10.23
CA MET A 140 1.69 26.36 -11.17
C MET A 140 1.35 27.42 -12.23
N ARG A 141 0.14 27.42 -12.78
CA ARG A 141 -0.31 28.44 -13.73
C ARG A 141 -0.38 29.84 -13.11
N GLU A 142 -0.82 29.94 -11.86
CA GLU A 142 -0.85 31.21 -11.11
C GLU A 142 0.58 31.75 -10.92
N LYS A 143 1.53 30.91 -10.49
CA LYS A 143 2.95 31.31 -10.38
C LYS A 143 3.53 31.80 -11.71
N ILE A 144 3.32 31.06 -12.81
CA ILE A 144 3.81 31.47 -14.14
C ILE A 144 3.20 32.82 -14.54
N ARG A 145 1.92 33.06 -14.21
CA ARG A 145 1.25 34.32 -14.53
C ARG A 145 1.80 35.49 -13.71
N GLU A 146 2.15 35.27 -12.45
CA GLU A 146 2.82 36.26 -11.60
C GLU A 146 4.22 36.57 -12.12
N GLU A 147 5.05 35.56 -12.38
CA GLU A 147 6.39 35.72 -12.95
C GLU A 147 6.35 36.44 -14.32
N THR A 148 5.34 36.15 -15.14
CA THR A 148 5.15 36.82 -16.44
C THR A 148 4.74 38.29 -16.28
N LYS A 149 3.95 38.64 -15.25
CA LYS A 149 3.60 40.04 -14.94
C LYS A 149 4.82 40.81 -14.45
N GLU A 150 5.55 40.26 -13.49
CA GLU A 150 6.78 40.86 -12.98
C GLU A 150 7.82 41.05 -14.10
N SER A 151 7.96 40.07 -15.00
CA SER A 151 8.84 40.17 -16.17
C SER A 151 8.41 41.30 -17.13
N LYS A 152 7.10 41.45 -17.37
CA LYS A 152 6.57 42.54 -18.21
C LYS A 152 6.75 43.91 -17.56
N GLU A 153 6.55 44.01 -16.25
CA GLU A 153 6.75 45.25 -15.49
C GLU A 153 8.23 45.63 -15.44
N ALA A 154 9.14 44.67 -15.24
CA ALA A 154 10.58 44.86 -15.32
C ALA A 154 11.03 45.30 -16.72
N ALA A 155 10.45 44.72 -17.78
CA ALA A 155 10.71 45.14 -19.16
C ALA A 155 10.21 46.57 -19.44
N ALA A 156 9.04 46.95 -18.91
CA ALA A 156 8.48 48.30 -19.02
C ALA A 156 9.32 49.35 -18.25
N GLN A 157 9.83 49.01 -17.07
CA GLN A 157 10.74 49.88 -16.33
C GLN A 157 12.06 50.08 -17.09
N ARG A 158 12.68 49.00 -17.59
CA ARG A 158 13.91 49.09 -18.39
C ARG A 158 13.73 49.95 -19.64
N SER A 159 12.62 49.78 -20.37
CA SER A 159 12.35 50.60 -21.57
C SER A 159 12.15 52.08 -21.22
N SER A 160 11.50 52.39 -20.09
CA SER A 160 11.29 53.77 -19.63
C SER A 160 12.60 54.47 -19.23
N VAL A 161 13.53 53.76 -18.56
CA VAL A 161 14.86 54.28 -18.21
C VAL A 161 15.69 54.53 -19.47
N THR A 162 15.66 53.59 -20.41
CA THR A 162 16.38 53.71 -21.69
C THR A 162 15.84 54.88 -22.53
N ALA A 163 14.52 55.10 -22.54
CA ALA A 163 13.89 56.22 -23.23
C ALA A 163 14.25 57.58 -22.59
N LYS A 164 14.30 57.67 -21.25
CA LYS A 164 14.76 58.86 -20.54
C LYS A 164 16.24 59.15 -20.81
N GLY A 165 17.10 58.13 -20.81
CA GLY A 165 18.52 58.27 -21.14
C GLY A 165 18.74 58.78 -22.57
N LYS A 166 18.00 58.26 -23.56
CA LYS A 166 18.06 58.76 -24.95
C LYS A 166 17.58 60.21 -25.09
N ARG A 167 16.52 60.61 -24.38
CA ARG A 167 16.04 62.01 -24.37
C ARG A 167 17.05 62.96 -23.71
N GLY A 168 17.65 62.55 -22.58
CA GLY A 168 18.69 63.34 -21.92
C GLY A 168 19.93 63.54 -22.81
N HIS A 169 20.34 62.49 -23.51
CA HIS A 169 21.45 62.56 -24.47
C HIS A 169 21.12 63.46 -25.69
N GLN A 170 19.92 63.36 -26.26
CA GLN A 170 19.50 64.25 -27.34
C GLN A 170 19.40 65.72 -26.90
N ALA A 171 18.96 65.99 -25.67
CA ALA A 171 18.90 67.35 -25.13
C ALA A 171 20.30 67.95 -24.94
N THR A 172 21.27 67.16 -24.45
CA THR A 172 22.67 67.61 -24.30
C THR A 172 23.35 67.83 -25.65
N VAL A 173 23.09 66.97 -26.65
CA VAL A 173 23.62 67.15 -28.01
C VAL A 173 23.03 68.40 -28.68
N LYS A 174 21.71 68.66 -28.51
CA LYS A 174 21.08 69.88 -29.03
C LYS A 174 21.62 71.15 -28.36
N ARG A 175 21.86 71.12 -27.05
CA ARG A 175 22.42 72.27 -26.32
C ARG A 175 23.85 72.59 -26.76
N ARG A 176 24.72 71.58 -26.91
CA ARG A 176 26.08 71.78 -27.44
C ARG A 176 26.10 72.34 -28.86
N ARG A 177 25.14 71.98 -29.71
CA ARG A 177 25.03 72.53 -31.08
C ARG A 177 24.48 73.96 -31.13
N ALA A 178 23.83 74.45 -30.08
CA ALA A 178 23.35 75.83 -30.00
C ALA A 178 24.40 76.78 -29.39
N GLU A 179 25.43 76.23 -28.75
CA GLU A 179 26.55 76.95 -28.13
C GLU A 179 27.81 76.96 -29.04
N SER A 180 27.74 76.41 -30.26
CA SER A 180 28.75 76.50 -31.34
C SER A 180 28.20 77.33 -32.49
#